data_AF-R7LZ63-F1
#
_entry.id   AF-R7LZ63-F1
#
_cell.length_a   1.000
_cell.length_b   1.000
_cell.length_c   1.000
_cell.angle_alpha   90.00
_cell.angle_beta   90.00
_cell.angle_gamma   90.00
#
_symmetry.space_group_name_H-M   'P 1'
#
loop_
_entity.id
_entity.type
_entity.pdbx_description
1 polymer ?
#
loop_
_entity_poly.entity_id
_entity_poly.type
_entity_poly.pdbx_seq_one_letter_code
_entity_poly.pdbx_strand_id
1 'polypeptide(L)'
;MGTWLQVKLLLPVLAGVLAVLCLWGRQLNVLSLGEEQALSLGMDAPFWRKLLLGWLALLMGLGVCAGGNIGFVGLLVPHCLRLLAGPDHRTLLPLSALGGGLFLVFCDSLGRLLLPGGEIRVGIITALFGAPYFLWLLCRKK
;
A
#
# COMPACT_ATOMS: atom_id res chain seq x y z
N MET A 1 9.60 -17.98 -9.47
CA MET A 1 8.31 -18.69 -9.29
C MET A 1 8.02 -18.77 -7.80
N GLY A 2 6.91 -18.18 -7.33
CA GLY A 2 6.52 -18.27 -5.91
C GLY A 2 6.05 -19.67 -5.59
N THR A 3 6.73 -20.35 -4.67
CA THR A 3 6.35 -21.72 -4.27
C THR A 3 5.08 -21.65 -3.43
N TRP A 4 4.14 -22.58 -3.61
CA TRP A 4 2.92 -22.68 -2.79
C TRP A 4 3.20 -22.73 -1.28
N LEU A 5 4.36 -23.25 -0.89
CA LEU A 5 4.84 -23.23 0.49
C LEU A 5 5.09 -21.80 1.01
N GLN A 6 5.74 -20.95 0.21
CA GLN A 6 5.98 -19.55 0.56
C GLN A 6 4.65 -18.81 0.74
N VAL A 7 3.68 -19.04 -0.15
CA VAL A 7 2.34 -18.45 -0.04
C VAL A 7 1.65 -18.90 1.24
N LYS A 8 1.62 -20.22 1.52
CA LYS A 8 0.98 -20.75 2.73
C LYS A 8 1.59 -20.22 4.04
N LEU A 9 2.89 -19.96 4.05
CA LEU A 9 3.59 -19.43 5.22
C LEU A 9 3.40 -17.92 5.38
N LEU A 10 3.49 -17.16 4.29
CA LEU A 10 3.46 -15.68 4.34
C LEU A 10 2.05 -15.11 4.39
N LEU A 11 1.08 -15.74 3.72
CA LEU A 11 -0.30 -15.26 3.65
C LEU A 11 -0.93 -15.04 5.03
N PRO A 12 -0.91 -15.98 5.99
CA PRO A 12 -1.55 -15.76 7.29
C PRO A 12 -0.85 -14.64 8.08
N VAL A 13 0.46 -14.52 7.97
CA VAL A 13 1.24 -13.46 8.65
C VAL A 13 0.90 -12.09 8.06
N LEU A 14 0.94 -11.96 6.73
CA LEU A 14 0.57 -10.73 6.03
C LEU A 14 -0.88 -10.34 6.30
N ALA A 15 -1.81 -11.30 6.26
CA ALA A 15 -3.22 -11.07 6.55
C ALA A 15 -3.43 -10.63 8.01
N GLY A 16 -2.74 -11.25 8.96
CA GLY A 16 -2.81 -10.87 10.38
C GLY A 16 -2.29 -9.45 10.63
N VAL A 17 -1.12 -9.11 10.08
CA VAL A 17 -0.54 -7.76 10.17
C VAL A 17 -1.47 -6.73 9.54
N LEU A 18 -1.99 -7.01 8.35
CA LEU A 18 -2.92 -6.13 7.65
C LEU A 18 -4.22 -5.94 8.46
N ALA A 19 -4.77 -7.02 9.04
CA ALA A 19 -5.97 -6.96 9.86
C ALA A 19 -5.76 -6.07 11.09
N VAL A 20 -4.64 -6.23 11.80
CA VAL A 20 -4.27 -5.38 12.94
C VAL A 20 -4.18 -3.91 12.52
N LEU A 21 -3.52 -3.61 11.39
CA LEU A 21 -3.45 -2.25 10.86
C LEU A 21 -4.82 -1.67 10.50
N CYS A 22 -5.72 -2.48 9.94
CA CYS A 22 -7.08 -2.05 9.61
C CYS A 22 -7.89 -1.69 10.87
N LEU A 23 -7.67 -2.39 12.00
CA LEU A 23 -8.30 -2.05 13.28
C LEU A 23 -7.86 -0.69 13.82
N TRP A 24 -6.66 -0.22 13.43
CA TRP A 24 -6.12 1.07 13.86
C TRP A 24 -6.42 2.24 12.92
N GLY A 25 -7.38 2.10 12.00
CA GLY A 25 -7.76 3.18 11.08
C GLY A 25 -8.17 4.49 11.80
N ARG A 26 -8.79 4.41 12.99
CA ARG A 26 -9.13 5.59 13.78
C ARG A 26 -7.90 6.33 14.29
N GLN A 27 -6.89 5.60 14.76
CA GLN A 27 -5.64 6.14 15.26
C GLN A 27 -4.86 6.83 14.12
N LEU A 28 -4.86 6.24 12.92
CA LEU A 28 -4.31 6.90 11.73
C LEU A 28 -5.03 8.22 11.40
N ASN A 29 -6.37 8.25 11.49
CA ASN A 29 -7.12 9.49 11.27
C ASN A 29 -6.72 10.56 12.29
N VAL A 30 -6.62 10.22 13.57
CA VAL A 30 -6.22 11.18 14.62
C VAL A 30 -4.80 11.69 14.40
N LEU A 31 -3.86 10.80 14.06
CA LEU A 31 -2.48 11.18 13.71
C LEU A 31 -2.40 12.10 12.48
N SER A 32 -3.34 11.97 11.54
CA SER A 32 -3.37 12.80 10.34
C SER A 32 -3.80 14.25 10.59
N LEU A 33 -4.44 14.53 11.75
CA LEU A 33 -4.85 15.88 12.13
C LEU A 33 -3.69 16.75 12.59
N GLY A 34 -2.59 16.13 13.06
CA GLY A 34 -1.45 16.82 13.65
C GLY A 34 -1.19 16.38 15.10
N GLU A 35 0.00 16.66 15.61
CA GLU A 35 0.40 16.25 16.97
C GLU A 35 -0.40 17.00 18.05
N GLU A 36 -0.69 18.29 17.84
CA GLU A 36 -1.48 19.09 18.79
C GLU A 36 -2.92 18.57 18.92
N GLN A 37 -3.58 18.23 17.81
CA GLN A 37 -4.94 17.70 17.81
C GLN A 37 -4.98 16.26 18.33
N ALA A 38 -3.94 15.46 18.08
CA ALA A 38 -3.83 14.13 18.67
C ALA A 38 -3.69 14.20 20.20
N LEU A 39 -2.87 15.14 20.69
CA LEU A 39 -2.68 15.35 22.13
C LEU A 39 -3.97 15.79 22.81
N SER A 40 -4.74 16.70 22.20
CA SER A 40 -6.02 17.15 22.76
C SER A 40 -7.09 16.04 22.80
N LEU A 41 -6.96 15.02 21.97
CA LEU A 41 -7.79 13.80 21.97
C LEU A 41 -7.24 12.70 22.89
N GLY A 42 -6.19 12.98 23.67
CA GLY A 42 -5.59 12.05 24.63
C GLY A 42 -4.74 10.95 23.99
N MET A 43 -4.30 11.14 22.74
CA MET A 43 -3.48 10.18 22.01
C MET A 43 -1.99 10.52 22.12
N ASP A 44 -1.19 9.56 22.57
CA ASP A 44 0.28 9.65 22.53
C ASP A 44 0.80 9.46 21.09
N ALA A 45 0.81 10.55 20.33
CA ALA A 45 1.20 10.54 18.92
C ALA A 45 2.61 9.95 18.68
N PRO A 46 3.65 10.29 19.46
CA PRO A 46 4.98 9.67 19.35
C PRO A 46 4.96 8.15 19.49
N PHE A 47 4.26 7.61 20.49
CA PHE A 47 4.14 6.17 20.70
C PHE A 47 3.48 5.48 19.50
N TRP A 48 2.32 5.98 19.09
CA TRP A 48 1.56 5.40 17.97
C TRP A 48 2.29 5.51 16.64
N ARG A 49 3.00 6.61 16.38
CA ARG A 49 3.84 6.75 15.18
C ARG A 49 4.92 5.68 15.15
N LYS A 50 5.65 5.46 16.25
CA LYS A 50 6.69 4.41 16.33
C LYS A 50 6.10 3.02 16.15
N LEU A 51 4.98 2.74 16.82
CA LEU A 51 4.29 1.46 16.71
C LEU A 51 3.87 1.17 15.27
N LEU A 52 3.20 2.12 14.60
CA LEU A 52 2.76 1.99 13.21
C LEU A 52 3.93 1.80 12.26
N LEU A 53 5.02 2.56 12.43
CA LEU A 53 6.23 2.39 11.63
C LEU A 53 6.83 0.99 11.77
N GLY A 54 6.82 0.41 12.97
CA GLY A 54 7.28 -0.97 13.19
C GLY A 54 6.44 -2.00 12.43
N TRP A 55 5.12 -1.89 12.49
CA TRP A 55 4.22 -2.78 11.74
C TRP A 55 4.30 -2.59 10.22
N LEU A 56 4.43 -1.36 9.76
CA LEU A 56 4.64 -1.05 8.33
C LEU A 56 5.97 -1.61 7.84
N ALA A 57 7.05 -1.46 8.61
CA ALA A 57 8.35 -2.01 8.27
C ALA A 57 8.30 -3.54 8.16
N LEU A 58 7.59 -4.21 9.07
CA LEU A 58 7.39 -5.66 9.02
C LEU A 58 6.56 -6.08 7.79
N LEU A 59 5.45 -5.40 7.51
CA LEU A 59 4.61 -5.66 6.34
C LEU A 59 5.40 -5.47 5.03
N MET A 60 6.11 -4.34 4.90
CA MET A 60 6.90 -4.02 3.72
C MET A 60 8.09 -4.98 3.56
N GLY A 61 8.76 -5.34 4.65
CA GLY A 61 9.87 -6.30 4.63
C GLY A 61 9.44 -7.69 4.14
N LEU A 62 8.32 -8.19 4.64
CA LEU A 62 7.74 -9.46 4.18
C LEU A 62 7.34 -9.40 2.69
N GLY A 63 6.70 -8.30 2.28
CA GLY A 63 6.31 -8.09 0.89
C GLY A 63 7.49 -8.05 -0.08
N VAL A 64 8.54 -7.28 0.25
CA VAL A 64 9.74 -7.14 -0.59
C VAL A 64 10.55 -8.44 -0.63
N CYS A 65 10.66 -9.15 0.49
CA CYS A 65 11.36 -10.44 0.54
C CYS A 65 10.71 -11.49 -0.38
N ALA A 66 9.38 -11.48 -0.48
CA ALA A 66 8.62 -12.46 -1.26
C ALA A 66 8.44 -12.05 -2.73
N GLY A 67 8.10 -10.79 -2.99
CA GLY A 67 7.69 -10.28 -4.31
C GLY A 67 8.74 -9.41 -5.00
N GLY A 68 9.86 -9.13 -4.35
CA GLY A 68 10.85 -8.18 -4.83
C GLY A 68 10.43 -6.73 -4.65
N ASN A 69 11.29 -5.81 -5.11
CA ASN A 69 11.02 -4.37 -5.01
C ASN A 69 10.01 -3.93 -6.08
N ILE A 70 8.88 -3.36 -5.66
CA ILE A 70 7.83 -2.85 -6.53
C ILE A 70 7.53 -1.39 -6.17
N GLY A 71 7.69 -0.50 -7.14
CA GLY A 71 7.43 0.93 -6.98
C GLY A 71 6.00 1.35 -7.32
N PHE A 72 5.66 2.58 -6.95
CA PHE A 72 4.45 3.34 -7.30
C PHE A 72 3.11 2.83 -6.75
N VAL A 73 2.93 1.54 -6.50
CA VAL A 73 1.63 0.98 -6.04
C VAL A 73 1.15 1.65 -4.75
N GLY A 74 2.04 1.79 -3.76
CA GLY A 74 1.73 2.42 -2.47
C GLY A 74 1.49 3.93 -2.52
N LEU A 75 1.72 4.58 -3.67
CA LEU A 75 1.40 6.00 -3.88
C LEU A 75 0.17 6.17 -4.77
N LEU A 76 0.15 5.47 -5.91
CA LEU A 76 -0.90 5.55 -6.93
C LEU A 76 -2.25 5.08 -6.39
N VAL A 77 -2.30 3.84 -5.89
CA VAL A 77 -3.55 3.18 -5.50
C VAL A 77 -4.27 3.89 -4.35
N PRO A 78 -3.64 4.14 -3.18
CA PRO A 78 -4.34 4.80 -2.10
C PRO A 78 -4.71 6.24 -2.45
N HIS A 79 -3.97 6.90 -3.35
CA HIS A 79 -4.35 8.24 -3.79
C HIS A 79 -5.60 8.22 -4.68
N CYS A 80 -5.66 7.34 -5.68
CA CYS A 80 -6.85 7.16 -6.51
C CYS A 80 -8.07 6.79 -5.67
N LEU A 81 -7.92 5.83 -4.75
CA LEU A 81 -9.02 5.42 -3.89
C LEU A 81 -9.44 6.50 -2.90
N ARG A 82 -8.52 7.35 -2.44
CA ARG A 82 -8.85 8.50 -1.60
C ARG A 82 -9.73 9.51 -2.32
N LEU A 83 -9.56 9.69 -3.63
CA LEU A 83 -10.41 10.56 -4.44
C LEU A 83 -11.82 9.96 -4.64
N LEU A 84 -11.96 8.63 -4.60
CA LEU A 84 -13.21 7.92 -4.84
C LEU A 84 -14.01 7.64 -3.55
N ALA A 85 -13.35 7.14 -2.51
CA ALA A 85 -13.96 6.68 -1.26
C ALA A 85 -13.77 7.65 -0.08
N GLY A 86 -12.97 8.70 -0.25
CA GLY A 86 -12.68 9.71 0.78
C GLY A 86 -11.42 9.42 1.61
N PRO A 87 -11.11 10.32 2.58
CA PRO A 87 -9.86 10.28 3.34
C PRO A 87 -9.87 9.41 4.60
N ASP A 88 -11.01 8.80 4.96
CA ASP A 88 -11.11 7.99 6.19
C ASP A 88 -10.25 6.72 6.09
N HIS A 89 -9.22 6.61 6.92
CA HIS A 89 -8.29 5.47 6.92
C HIS A 89 -8.97 4.14 7.28
N ARG A 90 -10.12 4.14 7.95
CA ARG A 90 -10.85 2.91 8.29
C ARG A 90 -11.34 2.18 7.05
N THR A 91 -11.78 2.93 6.04
CA THR A 91 -12.26 2.40 4.77
C THR A 91 -11.14 2.39 3.73
N LEU A 92 -10.27 3.40 3.75
CA LEU A 92 -9.18 3.54 2.79
C LEU A 92 -8.11 2.44 2.92
N LEU A 93 -7.76 2.01 4.13
CA LEU A 93 -6.75 0.95 4.33
C LEU A 93 -7.16 -0.39 3.70
N PRO A 94 -8.32 -0.99 4.02
CA PRO A 94 -8.72 -2.26 3.41
C PRO A 94 -8.95 -2.11 1.91
N LEU A 95 -9.53 -0.99 1.47
CA LEU A 95 -9.75 -0.73 0.04
C LEU A 95 -8.42 -0.61 -0.72
N SER A 96 -7.41 0.02 -0.13
CA SER A 96 -6.07 0.15 -0.72
C SER A 96 -5.33 -1.17 -0.78
N ALA A 97 -5.47 -2.03 0.21
CA ALA A 97 -4.89 -3.36 0.18
C ALA A 97 -5.48 -4.21 -0.97
N LEU A 98 -6.82 -4.21 -1.08
CA LEU A 98 -7.52 -4.94 -2.15
C LEU A 98 -7.25 -4.34 -3.53
N GLY A 99 -7.36 -3.01 -3.65
CA GLY A 99 -7.10 -2.29 -4.90
C GLY A 99 -5.65 -2.44 -5.34
N GLY A 100 -4.71 -2.50 -4.40
CA GLY A 100 -3.28 -2.71 -4.68
C GLY A 100 -3.01 -4.11 -5.20
N GLY A 101 -3.59 -5.13 -4.57
CA GLY A 101 -3.51 -6.51 -5.04
C GLY A 101 -4.11 -6.68 -6.44
N LEU A 102 -5.31 -6.12 -6.68
CA LEU A 102 -5.96 -6.16 -7.98
C LEU A 102 -5.13 -5.45 -9.06
N PHE A 103 -4.59 -4.27 -8.75
CA PHE A 103 -3.73 -3.53 -9.66
C PHE A 103 -2.45 -4.30 -10.00
N LEU A 104 -1.84 -4.97 -9.02
CA LEU A 104 -0.67 -5.81 -9.26
C LEU A 104 -0.97 -7.01 -10.16
N VAL A 105 -2.09 -7.71 -9.94
CA VAL A 105 -2.52 -8.82 -10.81
C VAL A 105 -2.75 -8.32 -12.23
N PHE A 106 -3.37 -7.15 -12.38
CA PHE A 106 -3.57 -6.51 -13.67
C PHE A 106 -2.25 -6.17 -14.37
N CYS A 107 -1.29 -5.56 -13.66
CA CYS A 107 0.03 -5.25 -14.21
C CYS A 107 0.82 -6.52 -14.57
N ASP A 108 0.78 -7.58 -13.75
CA ASP A 108 1.44 -8.85 -14.05
C ASP A 108 0.84 -9.50 -15.31
N SER A 109 -0.49 -9.49 -15.42
CA SER A 109 -1.21 -10.02 -16.58
C SER A 109 -0.88 -9.24 -17.86
N LEU A 110 -0.83 -7.91 -17.79
CA LEU A 110 -0.41 -7.05 -18.89
C LEU A 110 1.01 -7.35 -19.33
N GLY A 111 1.94 -7.57 -18.39
CA GLY A 111 3.32 -7.89 -18.70
C GLY A 111 3.48 -9.17 -19.50
N ARG A 112 2.72 -10.20 -19.10
CA ARG A 112 2.67 -11.48 -19.80
C ARG A 112 2.05 -11.36 -21.19
N LEU A 113 1.07 -10.48 -21.36
CA LEU A 113 0.42 -10.25 -22.64
C LEU A 113 1.30 -9.47 -23.63
N LEU A 114 2.01 -8.44 -23.15
CA LEU A 114 2.83 -7.57 -23.98
C LEU A 114 4.10 -8.25 -24.49
N LEU A 115 4.68 -9.20 -23.74
CA LEU A 115 5.90 -9.90 -24.13
C LEU A 115 5.77 -11.42 -23.92
N PRO A 116 5.07 -12.12 -24.84
CA PRO A 116 4.93 -13.57 -24.75
C PRO A 116 6.32 -14.24 -24.82
N GLY A 117 6.69 -14.97 -23.77
CA GLY A 117 7.98 -15.67 -23.68
C GLY A 117 9.13 -14.88 -23.03
N GLY A 118 8.91 -13.62 -22.64
CA GLY A 118 9.84 -12.84 -21.83
C GLY A 118 9.32 -12.53 -20.43
N GLU A 119 10.21 -12.29 -19.47
CA GLU A 119 9.84 -11.90 -18.10
C GLU A 119 10.01 -10.39 -17.92
N ILE A 120 8.92 -9.63 -18.09
CA ILE A 120 8.88 -8.21 -17.67
C ILE A 120 8.60 -8.17 -16.17
N ARG A 121 9.48 -7.50 -15.41
CA ARG A 121 9.24 -7.25 -13.99
C ARG A 121 8.02 -6.36 -13.82
N VAL A 122 7.05 -6.78 -12.99
CA VAL A 122 5.81 -6.03 -12.76
C VAL A 122 6.06 -4.58 -12.32
N GLY A 123 7.16 -4.33 -11.60
CA GLY A 123 7.57 -2.99 -11.17
C GLY A 123 7.86 -2.01 -12.32
N ILE A 124 8.24 -2.49 -13.50
CA ILE A 124 8.41 -1.66 -14.69
C ILE A 124 7.03 -1.19 -15.17
N ILE A 125 6.06 -2.11 -15.21
CA ILE A 125 4.71 -1.82 -15.68
C ILE A 125 4.01 -0.87 -14.71
N THR A 126 4.13 -1.10 -13.39
CA THR A 126 3.55 -0.18 -12.41
C THR A 126 4.15 1.22 -12.50
N ALA A 127 5.45 1.34 -12.82
CA ALA A 127 6.10 2.64 -13.04
C ALA A 127 5.58 3.38 -14.28
N LEU A 128 5.25 2.66 -15.36
CA LEU A 128 4.63 3.24 -16.57
C LEU A 128 3.27 3.88 -16.28
N PHE A 129 2.51 3.37 -15.31
CA PHE A 129 1.26 4.00 -14.87
C PHE A 129 1.50 5.09 -13.82
N GLY A 130 2.36 4.81 -12.85
CA GLY A 130 2.59 5.70 -11.71
C GLY A 130 3.29 7.00 -12.06
N ALA A 131 4.29 6.97 -12.94
CA ALA A 131 5.06 8.16 -13.30
C ALA A 131 4.22 9.20 -14.07
N PRO A 132 3.46 8.85 -15.13
CA PRO A 132 2.58 9.81 -15.80
C PRO A 132 1.51 10.38 -14.87
N TYR A 133 0.91 9.55 -14.01
CA TYR A 133 -0.09 10.00 -13.04
C TYR A 133 0.48 11.03 -12.07
N PHE A 134 1.69 10.78 -11.54
CA PHE A 134 2.35 11.71 -10.62
C PHE A 134 2.77 13.01 -11.31
N LEU A 135 3.29 12.93 -12.54
CA LEU A 135 3.61 14.10 -13.35
C LEU A 135 2.36 14.96 -13.62
N TRP A 136 1.26 14.31 -14.01
CA TRP A 136 -0.01 15.01 -14.22
C TRP A 136 -0.50 15.71 -12.95
N LEU A 137 -0.42 15.04 -11.79
CA LEU A 137 -0.79 15.65 -10.51
C LEU A 137 0.08 16.87 -10.17
N LEU A 138 1.39 16.79 -10.41
CA LEU A 138 2.32 17.90 -10.19
C LEU A 138 2.00 19.10 -11.10
N CYS A 139 1.69 18.83 -12.37
CA CYS A 139 1.28 19.88 -13.32
C CYS A 139 -0.05 20.54 -12.93
N ARG A 140 -0.95 19.81 -12.27
CA ARG A 140 -2.29 20.29 -11.88
C ARG A 140 -2.30 21.07 -10.56
N LYS A 141 -1.25 20.96 -9.75
CA LYS A 141 -1.09 21.68 -8.46
C LYS A 141 -0.22 22.93 -8.55
N LYS A 142 0.16 23.35 -9.77
CA LYS A 142 0.56 24.73 -10.05
C LYS A 142 -0.69 25.54 -10.38
#